data_AF-A0A7X6ZWK4-F1
#
_entry.id   AF-A0A7X6ZWK4-F1
#
_cell.length_a   1.000
_cell.length_b   1.000
_cell.length_c   1.000
_cell.angle_alpha   90.00
_cell.angle_beta   90.00
_cell.angle_gamma   90.00
#
_symmetry.space_group_name_H-M   'P 1'
#
loop_
_entity.id
_entity.type
_entity.pdbx_description
1 polymer ?
#
loop_
_entity_poly.entity_id
_entity_poly.type
_entity_poly.pdbx_seq_one_letter_code
_entity_poly.pdbx_strand_id
1 'polypeptide(L)'
;MIKCIYLEFCKSGNEFFIVISVKNQQDYIENIIRTTVWKSLNKLGGRQVPEIYVVDCGSTDDTPIILDKICNDYEFVNVLTKEEYINFMEKR
;
A
#
# COMPACT_ATOMS: atom_id res chain seq x y z
N MET A 1 15.14 8.52 -13.34
CA MET A 1 13.97 7.70 -12.97
C MET A 1 13.37 8.35 -11.73
N ILE A 2 12.26 9.07 -11.88
CA ILE A 2 11.63 9.78 -10.76
C ILE A 2 11.07 8.70 -9.82
N LYS A 3 11.49 8.71 -8.55
CA LYS A 3 10.94 7.82 -7.51
C LYS A 3 9.51 8.27 -7.20
N CYS A 4 8.53 7.82 -7.98
CA CYS A 4 7.11 8.05 -7.69
C CYS A 4 6.50 6.93 -6.82
N ILE A 5 7.35 6.06 -6.26
CA ILE A 5 6.96 5.00 -5.33
C ILE A 5 7.89 5.06 -4.13
N TYR A 6 7.29 5.08 -2.94
CA TYR A 6 8.01 5.05 -1.68
C TYR A 6 7.37 4.02 -0.77
N LEU A 7 8.20 3.12 -0.22
CA LEU A 7 7.76 2.01 0.61
C LEU A 7 8.37 2.15 2.01
N GLU A 8 7.51 2.17 3.02
CA GLU A 8 7.88 2.28 4.42
C GLU A 8 7.35 1.10 5.23
N PHE A 9 8.12 0.68 6.22
CA PHE A 9 7.68 -0.23 7.26
C PHE A 9 7.46 0.59 8.53
N CYS A 10 6.22 0.66 8.98
CA CYS A 10 5.81 1.45 10.12
C CYS A 10 5.42 0.55 11.28
N LYS A 11 5.54 1.09 12.50
CA LYS A 11 5.14 0.43 13.74
C LYS A 11 4.33 1.42 14.58
N SER A 12 3.12 1.03 14.98
CA SER A 12 2.33 1.74 16.00
C SER A 12 1.97 0.77 17.11
N GLY A 13 2.38 1.07 18.35
CA GLY A 13 2.26 0.13 19.46
C GLY A 13 2.97 -1.21 19.17
N ASN A 14 2.21 -2.31 19.16
CA ASN A 14 2.70 -3.65 18.82
C ASN A 14 2.37 -4.07 17.38
N GLU A 15 1.69 -3.22 16.60
CA GLU A 15 1.28 -3.52 15.24
C GLU A 15 2.33 -3.01 14.23
N PHE A 16 2.58 -3.83 13.22
CA PHE A 16 3.42 -3.47 12.07
C PHE A 16 2.55 -3.36 10.83
N PHE A 17 2.79 -2.32 10.04
CA PHE A 17 2.10 -2.10 8.78
C PHE A 17 3.06 -1.57 7.72
N ILE A 18 2.69 -1.73 6.46
CA ILE A 18 3.47 -1.29 5.30
C ILE A 18 2.71 -0.13 4.67
N VAL A 19 3.45 0.92 4.28
CA VAL A 19 2.89 2.05 3.55
C VAL A 19 3.56 2.12 2.19
N ILE A 20 2.77 2.18 1.12
CA ILE A 20 3.24 2.32 -0.26
C ILE A 20 2.63 3.61 -0.82
N SER A 21 3.40 4.69 -0.83
CA SER A 21 2.97 5.95 -1.45
C SER A 21 3.25 5.90 -2.95
N VAL A 22 2.26 6.23 -3.77
CA VAL A 22 2.33 6.12 -5.23
C VAL A 22 1.76 7.35 -5.94
N LYS A 23 2.31 7.69 -7.11
CA LYS A 23 1.71 8.65 -8.05
C LYS A 23 2.07 8.34 -9.49
N ASN A 24 1.07 8.16 -10.36
CA ASN A 24 1.25 7.92 -11.79
C ASN A 24 2.20 6.75 -12.10
N GLN A 25 1.83 5.54 -11.67
CA GLN A 25 2.64 4.32 -11.75
C GLN A 25 1.86 3.13 -12.32
N GLN A 26 0.96 3.38 -13.29
CA GLN A 26 0.13 2.33 -13.89
C GLN A 26 0.93 1.10 -14.38
N ASP A 27 2.16 1.30 -14.87
CA ASP A 27 2.98 0.23 -15.45
C ASP A 27 3.61 -0.71 -14.40
N TYR A 28 3.72 -0.26 -13.15
CA TYR A 28 4.55 -0.94 -12.13
C TYR A 28 3.82 -1.24 -10.82
N ILE A 29 2.78 -0.46 -10.49
CA ILE A 29 2.16 -0.50 -9.16
C ILE A 29 1.57 -1.87 -8.83
N GLU A 30 0.96 -2.54 -9.80
CA GLU A 30 0.39 -3.88 -9.59
C GLU A 30 1.47 -4.88 -9.18
N ASN A 31 2.56 -4.94 -9.94
CA ASN A 31 3.65 -5.87 -9.66
C ASN A 31 4.29 -5.61 -8.28
N ILE A 32 4.39 -4.34 -7.89
CA ILE A 32 4.95 -3.94 -6.59
C ILE A 32 4.04 -4.38 -5.44
N ILE A 33 2.73 -4.13 -5.54
CA ILE A 33 1.79 -4.54 -4.49
C ILE A 33 1.74 -6.07 -4.40
N ARG A 34 1.55 -6.78 -5.52
CA ARG A 34 1.51 -8.26 -5.52
C ARG A 34 2.80 -8.89 -4.99
N THR A 35 3.96 -8.32 -5.33
CA THR A 35 5.25 -8.78 -4.77
C THR A 35 5.32 -8.54 -3.26
N THR A 36 4.81 -7.41 -2.78
CA THR A 36 4.78 -7.08 -1.34
C THR A 36 3.85 -8.02 -0.59
N VAL A 37 2.64 -8.24 -1.11
CA VAL A 37 1.67 -9.25 -0.62
C VAL A 37 2.31 -10.62 -0.54
N TRP A 38 2.91 -11.10 -1.64
CA TRP A 38 3.56 -12.42 -1.67
C TRP A 38 4.67 -12.55 -0.63
N LYS A 39 5.49 -11.50 -0.44
CA LYS A 39 6.53 -11.50 0.60
C LYS A 39 5.91 -11.53 2.00
N SER A 40 4.87 -10.74 2.26
CA SER A 40 4.19 -10.70 3.55
C SER A 40 3.58 -12.06 3.92
N LEU A 41 2.91 -12.72 2.97
CA LEU A 41 2.30 -14.04 3.18
C LEU A 41 3.33 -15.14 3.41
N ASN A 42 4.42 -15.15 2.64
CA ASN A 42 5.36 -16.28 2.63
C ASN A 42 6.56 -16.12 3.57
N LYS A 43 7.02 -14.89 3.83
CA LYS A 43 8.24 -14.68 4.65
C LYS A 43 7.98 -14.49 6.14
N LEU A 44 6.75 -14.19 6.56
CA LEU A 44 6.41 -13.97 7.97
C LEU A 44 6.03 -15.26 8.72
N GLY A 45 6.08 -16.43 8.06
CA GLY A 45 6.01 -17.74 8.71
C GLY A 45 4.70 -17.99 9.48
N GLY A 46 3.58 -17.44 9.03
CA GLY A 46 2.27 -17.59 9.70
C GLY A 46 2.01 -16.62 10.85
N ARG A 47 2.88 -15.62 11.07
CA ARG A 47 2.52 -14.44 11.89
C ARG A 47 1.48 -13.60 11.16
N GLN A 48 0.75 -12.78 11.92
CA GLN A 48 -0.26 -11.86 11.42
C GLN A 48 0.29 -11.09 10.21
N VAL A 49 -0.45 -11.16 9.09
CA VAL A 49 -0.11 -10.43 7.87
C VAL A 49 -0.23 -8.93 8.19
N PRO A 50 0.80 -8.11 7.94
CA PRO A 50 0.71 -6.69 8.20
C PRO A 50 -0.32 -6.06 7.26
N GLU A 51 -1.07 -5.10 7.77
CA GLU A 51 -1.86 -4.19 6.95
C GLU A 51 -0.94 -3.48 5.95
N ILE A 52 -1.40 -3.35 4.71
CA ILE A 52 -0.72 -2.61 3.64
C ILE A 52 -1.59 -1.43 3.25
N TYR A 53 -1.11 -0.22 3.50
CA TYR A 53 -1.76 1.02 3.07
C TYR A 53 -1.09 1.54 1.81
N VAL A 54 -1.83 1.55 0.71
CA VAL A 54 -1.38 2.17 -0.54
C VAL A 54 -1.94 3.59 -0.60
N VAL A 55 -1.06 4.58 -0.62
CA VAL A 55 -1.44 6.00 -0.55
C VAL A 55 -1.30 6.62 -1.94
N ASP A 56 -2.43 6.83 -2.62
CA ASP A 56 -2.45 7.54 -3.89
C ASP A 56 -2.28 9.05 -3.67
N CYS A 57 -1.20 9.60 -4.24
CA CYS A 57 -0.81 11.00 -4.12
C CYS A 57 -1.37 11.86 -5.27
N GLY A 58 -2.60 11.54 -5.69
CA GLY A 58 -3.33 12.21 -6.76
C GLY A 58 -2.83 11.79 -8.14
N SER A 59 -2.97 10.51 -8.46
CA SER A 59 -2.68 9.99 -9.80
C SER A 59 -3.72 10.46 -10.82
N THR A 60 -3.28 10.64 -12.05
CA THR A 60 -4.10 11.08 -13.20
C THR A 60 -4.07 10.09 -14.36
N ASP A 61 -3.32 9.00 -14.21
CA ASP A 61 -3.22 7.89 -15.15
C ASP A 61 -4.10 6.71 -14.65
N ASP A 62 -3.91 5.50 -15.19
CA ASP A 62 -4.74 4.34 -14.82
C ASP A 62 -4.40 3.75 -13.42
N THR A 63 -3.47 4.36 -12.67
CA THR A 63 -3.10 3.90 -11.31
C THR A 63 -4.31 3.69 -10.41
N PRO A 64 -5.27 4.64 -10.25
CA PRO A 64 -6.40 4.45 -9.35
C PRO A 64 -7.29 3.26 -9.72
N ILE A 65 -7.47 2.99 -11.01
CA ILE A 65 -8.25 1.84 -11.52
C ILE A 65 -7.57 0.53 -11.15
N ILE A 66 -6.24 0.49 -11.25
CA ILE A 66 -5.43 -0.68 -10.89
C ILE A 66 -5.49 -0.91 -9.37
N LEU A 67 -5.37 0.16 -8.57
CA LEU A 67 -5.44 0.10 -7.11
C LEU A 67 -6.80 -0.44 -6.62
N ASP A 68 -7.90 0.03 -7.20
CA ASP A 68 -9.26 -0.43 -6.88
C ASP A 68 -9.45 -1.93 -7.15
N LYS A 69 -8.90 -2.45 -8.25
CA LYS A 69 -8.92 -3.90 -8.52
C LYS A 69 -8.13 -4.68 -7.46
N ILE A 70 -6.96 -4.19 -7.08
CA ILE A 70 -6.06 -4.90 -6.16
C ILE A 70 -6.60 -4.91 -4.73
N CYS A 71 -7.23 -3.84 -4.23
CA CYS A 71 -7.81 -3.87 -2.89
C CYS A 71 -8.99 -4.85 -2.78
N ASN A 72 -9.71 -5.08 -3.88
CA ASN A 72 -10.75 -6.12 -3.94
C ASN A 72 -10.17 -7.55 -3.95
N ASP A 73 -8.91 -7.74 -4.38
CA ASP A 73 -8.24 -9.04 -4.35
C ASP A 73 -7.69 -9.43 -2.96
N TYR A 74 -7.43 -8.45 -2.08
CA TYR A 74 -6.73 -8.68 -0.80
C TYR A 74 -7.30 -7.82 0.35
N GLU A 75 -7.95 -8.46 1.33
CA GLU A 75 -8.62 -7.78 2.46
C GLU A 75 -7.70 -6.91 3.35
N PHE A 76 -6.40 -7.23 3.41
CA PHE A 76 -5.40 -6.48 4.20
C PHE A 76 -4.67 -5.40 3.38
N VAL A 77 -5.14 -5.12 2.16
CA VAL A 77 -4.62 -4.03 1.30
C VAL A 77 -5.67 -2.93 1.23
N ASN A 78 -5.36 -1.80 1.85
CA ASN A 78 -6.23 -0.63 1.91
C ASN A 78 -5.67 0.48 1.03
N VAL A 79 -6.51 1.04 0.16
CA VAL A 79 -6.13 2.19 -0.67
C VAL A 79 -6.69 3.46 -0.03
N LEU A 80 -5.82 4.45 0.14
CA LEU A 80 -6.16 5.74 0.74
C LEU A 80 -5.69 6.85 -0.20
N THR A 81 -6.45 7.93 -0.27
CA THR A 81 -5.92 9.21 -0.72
C THR A 81 -4.91 9.74 0.29
N LYS A 82 -4.07 10.67 -0.14
CA LYS A 82 -3.14 11.36 0.76
C LYS A 82 -3.85 12.00 1.96
N GLU A 83 -5.02 12.61 1.77
CA GLU A 83 -5.77 13.27 2.85
C GLU A 83 -6.33 12.25 3.84
N GLU A 84 -6.88 11.14 3.36
CA GLU A 84 -7.35 10.04 4.21
C GLU A 84 -6.21 9.43 5.01
N TYR A 85 -5.03 9.23 4.41
CA TYR A 85 -3.86 8.71 5.11
C TYR A 85 -3.38 9.63 6.24
N ILE A 86 -3.34 10.95 6.00
CA ILE A 86 -2.96 11.92 7.06
C ILE A 86 -3.98 11.85 8.21
N ASN A 87 -5.27 11.92 7.90
CA ASN A 87 -6.34 11.83 8.90
C ASN A 87 -6.33 10.49 9.66
N PHE A 88 -5.96 9.41 8.98
CA PHE A 88 -5.82 8.08 9.57
C PHE A 88 -4.66 8.03 10.56
N MET A 89 -3.52 8.62 10.20
CA MET A 89 -2.32 8.64 11.05
C MET A 89 -2.47 9.56 12.27
N GLU A 90 -3.23 10.65 12.17
CA GLU A 90 -3.51 11.55 13.31
C GLU A 90 -4.42 10.92 14.38
N LYS A 91 -5.23 9.92 13.99
CA LYS A 91 -6.18 9.25 14.88
C LYS A 91 -5.64 7.97 15.51
N ARG A 92 -4.44 7.53 15.12
CA ARG A 92 -3.78 6.30 15.58
C ARG A 92 -2.85 6.57 16.75
#